data_AF-A0A7S4IXI7-F1
#
_entry.id   AF-A0A7S4IXI7-F1
#
_cell.length_a   1.000
_cell.length_b   1.000
_cell.length_c   1.000
_cell.angle_alpha   90.00
_cell.angle_beta   90.00
_cell.angle_gamma   90.00
#
_symmetry.space_group_name_H-M   'P 1'
#
loop_
_entity.id
_entity.type
_entity.pdbx_description
1 polymer ?
#
loop_
_entity_poly.entity_id
_entity_poly.type
_entity_poly.pdbx_seq_one_letter_code
_entity_poly.pdbx_strand_id
1 'polypeptide(L)'
;MNSNDDKGAPSSPLAVKLGDFNDAELVYYNISGLGEPCRFRRKRFDSHYPSPEEAWESPLTPAVDVFGIGGVLFFILAGRKPYWNLNETFAYVHLIRGELPKFPDEVEELGEGEPASSEMLELVRRCRSIKAENRPSARTVARHMDQIYNDFKD
;
A
#
# COMPACT_ATOMS: atom_id res chain seq x y z
N MET A 1 -18.84 49.47 -14.55
CA MET A 1 -18.02 49.15 -13.35
C MET A 1 -17.72 47.66 -13.41
N ASN A 2 -16.48 47.32 -13.77
CA ASN A 2 -16.01 45.94 -13.87
C ASN A 2 -15.91 45.34 -12.47
N SER A 3 -16.75 44.36 -12.16
CA SER A 3 -16.48 43.40 -11.09
C SER A 3 -15.43 42.43 -11.62
N ASN A 4 -14.17 42.68 -11.24
CA ASN A 4 -13.08 41.77 -11.51
C ASN A 4 -13.41 40.39 -10.96
N ASP A 5 -13.26 39.41 -11.84
CA ASP A 5 -13.22 37.99 -11.55
C ASP A 5 -12.28 37.72 -10.37
N ASP A 6 -12.85 37.25 -9.26
CA ASP A 6 -12.10 36.56 -8.22
C ASP A 6 -11.69 35.19 -8.77
N LYS A 7 -10.62 35.18 -9.56
CA LYS A 7 -9.93 33.95 -9.96
C LYS A 7 -9.28 33.38 -8.70
N GLY A 8 -10.06 32.59 -7.97
CA GLY A 8 -9.64 31.89 -6.76
C GLY A 8 -8.24 31.30 -6.98
N ALA A 9 -7.29 31.75 -6.18
CA ALA A 9 -5.93 31.26 -6.21
C ALA A 9 -5.97 29.73 -6.09
N PRO A 10 -5.17 28.98 -6.86
CA PRO A 10 -5.13 27.53 -6.74
C PRO A 10 -4.79 27.18 -5.29
N SER A 11 -5.68 26.44 -4.63
CA SER A 11 -5.46 25.93 -3.28
C SER A 11 -4.09 25.26 -3.25
N SER A 12 -3.26 25.61 -2.26
CA SER A 12 -1.95 24.98 -2.09
C SER A 12 -2.10 23.46 -2.17
N PRO A 13 -1.20 22.75 -2.89
CA PRO A 13 -1.35 21.32 -3.07
C PRO A 13 -1.38 20.62 -1.70
N LEU A 14 -2.27 19.64 -1.57
CA LEU A 14 -2.36 18.80 -0.38
C LEU A 14 -1.01 18.10 -0.17
N ALA A 15 -0.28 18.48 0.87
CA ALA A 15 1.01 17.88 1.20
C ALA A 15 0.83 16.80 2.27
N VAL A 16 0.97 15.53 1.88
CA VAL A 16 0.92 14.38 2.79
C VAL A 16 2.36 13.98 3.17
N LYS A 17 2.58 13.65 4.45
CA LYS A 17 3.88 13.18 4.97
C LYS A 17 3.70 11.86 5.71
N LEU A 18 4.61 10.91 5.47
CA LEU A 18 4.70 9.68 6.26
C LEU A 18 5.36 9.97 7.61
N GLY A 19 4.88 9.32 8.67
CA GLY A 19 5.38 9.48 10.03
C GLY A 19 5.42 8.16 10.80
N ASP A 20 5.69 8.26 12.10
CA ASP A 20 5.73 7.15 13.06
C ASP A 20 6.72 6.02 12.70
N PHE A 21 7.98 6.41 12.45
CA PHE A 21 9.08 5.48 12.20
C PHE A 21 9.63 4.84 13.50
N ASN A 22 8.88 4.84 14.59
CA ASN A 22 9.34 4.37 15.90
C ASN A 22 9.66 2.86 15.94
N ASP A 23 9.16 2.11 14.95
CA ASP A 23 9.42 0.68 14.77
C ASP A 23 10.16 0.38 13.45
N ALA A 24 10.74 1.40 12.81
CA ALA A 24 11.49 1.22 11.57
C ALA A 24 12.84 0.55 11.84
N GLU A 25 13.20 -0.44 11.02
CA GLU A 25 14.51 -1.08 11.04
C GLU A 25 15.30 -0.62 9.81
N LEU A 26 16.59 -0.30 9.99
CA LEU A 26 17.46 0.01 8.85
C LEU A 26 17.85 -1.28 8.13
N VAL A 27 17.58 -1.33 6.82
CA VAL A 27 17.97 -2.47 5.98
C VAL A 27 19.45 -2.35 5.63
N TYR A 28 20.25 -3.30 6.11
CA TYR A 28 21.64 -3.45 5.73
C TYR A 28 21.76 -4.28 4.46
N TYR A 29 22.85 -4.11 3.71
CA TYR A 29 23.12 -4.87 2.50
C TYR A 29 24.45 -5.60 2.63
N ASN A 30 24.50 -6.84 2.12
CA ASN A 30 25.76 -7.56 2.07
C ASN A 30 26.64 -7.02 0.95
N ILE A 31 27.63 -6.20 1.33
CA ILE A 31 28.60 -5.57 0.41
C ILE A 31 29.67 -6.54 -0.11
N SER A 32 29.76 -7.75 0.44
CA SER A 32 30.72 -8.79 0.03
C SER A 32 30.09 -9.87 -0.87
N GLY A 33 28.78 -9.80 -1.13
CA GLY A 33 28.02 -10.70 -2.02
C GLY A 33 27.30 -9.96 -3.15
N LEU A 34 26.27 -10.57 -3.75
CA LEU A 34 25.46 -10.03 -4.87
C LEU A 34 24.64 -8.76 -4.55
N GLY A 35 24.87 -8.09 -3.42
CA GLY A 35 24.13 -6.89 -3.03
C GLY A 35 22.69 -7.15 -2.55
N GLU A 36 22.40 -8.35 -2.04
CA GLU A 36 21.09 -8.67 -1.48
C GLU A 36 20.86 -7.99 -0.11
N PRO A 37 19.61 -7.57 0.20
CA PRO A 37 19.28 -7.01 1.50
C PRO A 37 19.43 -8.08 2.60
N CYS A 38 20.07 -7.71 3.71
CA CYS A 38 20.07 -8.50 4.92
C CYS A 38 18.63 -8.65 5.41
N ARG A 39 18.23 -9.89 5.66
CA ARG A 39 16.90 -10.17 6.21
C ARG A 39 16.84 -9.76 7.68
N PHE A 40 15.71 -9.19 8.10
CA PHE A 40 15.47 -8.75 9.49
C PHE A 40 14.26 -9.47 10.10
N ARG A 41 14.03 -9.28 11.41
CA ARG A 41 12.86 -9.80 12.14
C ARG A 41 12.27 -8.68 12.98
N ARG A 42 10.94 -8.55 12.98
CA ARG A 42 10.21 -7.60 13.84
C ARG A 42 9.66 -8.27 15.10
N LYS A 43 9.39 -7.46 16.13
CA LYS A 43 8.58 -7.87 17.29
C LYS A 43 7.09 -7.80 16.89
N ARG A 44 6.27 -8.74 17.36
CA ARG A 44 4.83 -8.83 17.00
C ARG A 44 4.08 -7.55 17.38
N PHE A 45 3.15 -7.15 16.51
CA PHE A 45 2.14 -6.12 16.77
C PHE A 45 0.75 -6.60 16.32
N ASP A 46 -0.27 -6.16 17.04
CA ASP A 46 -1.67 -6.27 16.63
C ASP A 46 -2.00 -5.13 15.66
N SER A 47 -2.03 -5.45 14.37
CA SER A 47 -2.35 -4.50 13.29
C SER A 47 -3.06 -5.23 12.15
N HIS A 48 -3.84 -4.49 11.37
CA HIS A 48 -4.51 -4.96 10.15
C HIS A 48 -3.63 -4.88 8.89
N TYR A 49 -2.43 -4.33 9.02
CA TYR A 49 -1.52 -4.06 7.91
C TYR A 49 -0.32 -5.03 7.73
N PRO A 50 -0.04 -6.03 8.59
CA PRO A 50 1.16 -6.84 8.43
C PRO A 50 1.08 -7.67 7.15
N SER A 51 2.25 -7.93 6.59
CA SER A 51 2.45 -8.86 5.47
C SER A 51 2.39 -10.33 5.94
N PRO A 52 2.13 -11.29 5.03
CA PRO A 52 2.14 -12.72 5.37
C PRO A 52 3.47 -13.18 5.98
N GLU A 53 4.62 -12.71 5.50
CA GLU A 53 5.92 -13.07 6.04
C GLU A 53 6.17 -12.49 7.44
N GLU A 54 5.60 -11.33 7.78
CA GLU A 54 5.57 -10.83 9.15
C GLU A 54 4.69 -11.74 10.02
N ALA A 55 3.55 -12.18 9.50
CA ALA A 55 2.66 -13.10 10.21
C ALA A 55 3.27 -14.49 10.41
N TRP A 56 4.01 -15.00 9.44
CA TRP A 56 4.73 -16.28 9.53
C TRP A 56 6.07 -16.18 10.26
N GLU A 57 6.43 -15.01 10.80
CA GLU A 57 7.73 -14.76 11.46
C GLU A 57 8.93 -15.15 10.58
N SER A 58 8.75 -14.99 9.27
CA SER A 58 9.76 -15.29 8.27
C SER A 58 10.77 -14.15 8.15
N PRO A 59 11.96 -14.41 7.58
CA PRO A 59 12.94 -13.35 7.36
C PRO A 59 12.37 -12.26 6.43
N LEU A 60 12.41 -11.01 6.88
CA LEU A 60 11.76 -9.89 6.20
C LEU A 60 12.67 -9.22 5.17
N THR A 61 12.04 -8.55 4.20
CA THR A 61 12.70 -7.77 3.14
C THR A 61 11.94 -6.46 2.95
N PRO A 62 12.44 -5.47 2.17
CA PRO A 62 11.68 -4.25 1.86
C PRO A 62 10.29 -4.48 1.23
N ALA A 63 9.99 -5.71 0.77
CA ALA A 63 8.67 -6.06 0.25
C ALA A 63 7.55 -6.00 1.31
N VAL A 64 7.88 -6.01 2.61
CA VAL A 64 6.87 -5.83 3.69
C VAL A 64 6.25 -4.44 3.62
N ASP A 65 7.05 -3.41 3.34
CA ASP A 65 6.57 -2.03 3.19
C ASP A 65 5.68 -1.89 1.95
N VAL A 66 5.96 -2.64 0.89
CA VAL A 66 5.12 -2.69 -0.32
C VAL A 66 3.76 -3.31 0.00
N PHE A 67 3.71 -4.34 0.84
CA PHE A 67 2.43 -4.89 1.29
C PHE A 67 1.67 -3.88 2.16
N GLY A 68 2.39 -3.21 3.06
CA GLY A 68 1.86 -2.15 3.92
C GLY A 68 1.25 -0.99 3.14
N ILE A 69 1.95 -0.45 2.13
CA ILE A 69 1.40 0.62 1.27
C ILE A 69 0.19 0.13 0.47
N GLY A 70 0.18 -1.13 0.03
CA GLY A 70 -1.02 -1.74 -0.55
C GLY A 70 -2.23 -1.74 0.41
N GLY A 71 -2.00 -1.94 1.71
CA GLY A 71 -3.04 -1.78 2.73
C GLY A 71 -3.49 -0.33 2.94
N VAL A 72 -2.59 0.64 2.84
CA VAL A 72 -2.94 2.07 2.91
C VAL A 72 -3.78 2.48 1.70
N LEU A 73 -3.37 2.07 0.49
CA LEU A 73 -4.12 2.32 -0.74
C LEU A 73 -5.49 1.63 -0.71
N PHE A 74 -5.57 0.39 -0.19
CA PHE A 74 -6.85 -0.27 0.07
C PHE A 74 -7.76 0.60 0.95
N PHE A 75 -7.22 1.14 2.04
CA PHE A 75 -7.98 2.02 2.94
C PHE A 75 -8.46 3.30 2.24
N ILE A 76 -7.61 3.91 1.41
CA ILE A 76 -7.98 5.13 0.65
C ILE A 76 -9.15 4.85 -0.29
N LEU A 77 -9.12 3.72 -1.03
CA LEU A 77 -10.18 3.36 -1.97
C LEU A 77 -11.46 2.90 -1.27
N ALA A 78 -11.33 2.10 -0.20
CA ALA A 78 -12.47 1.47 0.47
C ALA A 78 -13.06 2.29 1.61
N GLY A 79 -12.40 3.35 2.06
CA GLY A 79 -12.75 4.11 3.26
C GLY A 79 -12.65 3.30 4.57
N ARG A 80 -12.16 2.06 4.52
CA ARG A 80 -12.09 1.12 5.65
C ARG A 80 -10.83 0.28 5.58
N LYS A 81 -10.27 -0.05 6.74
CA LYS A 81 -9.00 -0.79 6.83
C LYS A 81 -9.14 -2.22 6.25
N PRO A 82 -8.03 -2.85 5.81
CA PRO A 82 -8.00 -4.28 5.53
C PRO A 82 -8.66 -5.08 6.67
N TYR A 83 -9.51 -6.05 6.34
CA TYR A 83 -10.25 -6.87 7.31
C TYR A 83 -11.02 -6.05 8.37
N TRP A 84 -11.59 -4.90 7.99
CA TRP A 84 -12.31 -3.98 8.88
C TRP A 84 -13.41 -4.63 9.76
N ASN A 85 -14.01 -5.72 9.29
CA ASN A 85 -15.07 -6.46 9.99
C ASN A 85 -14.54 -7.53 10.96
N LEU A 86 -13.21 -7.68 11.06
CA LEU A 86 -12.54 -8.63 11.92
C LEU A 86 -11.67 -7.90 12.93
N ASN A 87 -11.56 -8.47 14.13
CA ASN A 87 -10.48 -8.08 15.04
C ASN A 87 -9.13 -8.53 14.50
N GLU A 88 -8.06 -8.02 15.11
CA GLU A 88 -6.67 -8.24 14.72
C GLU A 88 -6.30 -9.72 14.74
N THR A 89 -6.76 -10.47 15.74
CA THR A 89 -6.52 -11.92 15.85
C THR A 89 -7.12 -12.70 14.68
N PHE A 90 -8.37 -12.43 14.30
CA PHE A 90 -9.00 -13.10 13.16
C PHE A 90 -8.40 -12.65 11.84
N ALA A 91 -8.13 -11.35 11.66
CA ALA A 91 -7.45 -10.85 10.48
C ALA A 91 -6.09 -11.56 10.28
N TYR A 92 -5.34 -11.75 11.36
CA TYR A 92 -4.09 -12.49 11.37
C TYR A 92 -4.26 -13.97 10.98
N VAL A 93 -5.30 -14.66 11.47
CA VAL A 93 -5.61 -16.05 11.07
C VAL A 93 -5.90 -16.15 9.57
N HIS A 94 -6.70 -15.24 9.02
CA HIS A 94 -6.97 -15.20 7.57
C HIS A 94 -5.69 -14.96 6.77
N LEU A 95 -4.85 -14.01 7.21
CA LEU A 95 -3.58 -13.70 6.57
C LEU A 95 -2.63 -14.91 6.55
N ILE A 96 -2.52 -15.65 7.66
CA ILE A 96 -1.69 -16.87 7.74
C ILE A 96 -2.17 -17.93 6.75
N ARG A 97 -3.47 -18.02 6.50
CA ARG A 97 -4.07 -18.93 5.51
C ARG A 97 -3.91 -18.45 4.07
N GLY A 98 -3.32 -17.28 3.86
CA GLY A 98 -3.19 -16.67 2.53
C GLY A 98 -4.48 -16.02 2.03
N GLU A 99 -5.44 -15.76 2.92
CA GLU A 99 -6.73 -15.16 2.58
C GLU A 99 -6.65 -13.64 2.71
N LEU A 100 -6.65 -12.95 1.57
CA LEU A 100 -6.59 -11.49 1.48
C LEU A 100 -7.96 -10.84 1.69
N PRO A 101 -8.02 -9.59 2.18
CA PRO A 101 -9.29 -8.89 2.31
C PRO A 101 -9.85 -8.59 0.92
N LYS A 102 -11.17 -8.69 0.78
CA LYS A 102 -11.88 -8.26 -0.43
C LYS A 102 -12.20 -6.78 -0.34
N PHE A 103 -12.20 -6.09 -1.49
CA PHE A 103 -12.80 -4.77 -1.57
C PHE A 103 -14.32 -4.84 -1.36
N PRO A 104 -14.96 -3.74 -0.90
CA PRO A 104 -16.40 -3.58 -1.06
C PRO A 104 -16.82 -3.73 -2.53
N ASP A 105 -18.02 -4.25 -2.77
CA ASP A 105 -18.55 -4.43 -4.13
C ASP A 105 -18.61 -3.08 -4.86
N GLU A 106 -18.96 -1.99 -4.15
CA GLU A 106 -19.03 -0.64 -4.75
C GLU A 106 -17.67 -0.14 -5.24
N VAL A 107 -16.57 -0.59 -4.61
CA VAL A 107 -15.21 -0.25 -5.03
C VAL A 107 -14.76 -1.13 -6.19
N GLU A 108 -15.17 -2.39 -6.21
CA GLU A 108 -14.94 -3.27 -7.35
C GLU A 108 -15.64 -2.75 -8.61
N GLU A 109 -16.89 -2.30 -8.48
CA GLU A 109 -17.68 -1.70 -9.56
C GLU A 109 -17.05 -0.42 -10.14
N LEU A 110 -16.45 0.44 -9.29
CA LEU A 110 -15.68 1.60 -9.76
C LEU A 110 -14.53 1.19 -10.70
N GLY A 111 -13.89 0.05 -10.42
CA GLY A 111 -12.82 -0.52 -11.23
C GLY A 111 -13.25 -1.01 -12.62
N GLU A 112 -14.53 -1.30 -12.81
CA GLU A 112 -15.08 -1.72 -14.10
C GLU A 112 -15.46 -0.52 -14.98
N GLY A 113 -15.79 0.61 -14.35
CA GLY A 113 -16.32 1.80 -15.03
C GLY A 113 -15.27 2.84 -15.43
N GLU A 114 -14.07 2.83 -14.83
CA GLU A 114 -13.09 3.90 -15.00
C GLU A 114 -11.64 3.37 -15.02
N PRO A 115 -10.81 3.69 -16.05
CA PRO A 115 -9.47 3.13 -16.19
C PRO A 115 -8.53 3.38 -15.01
N ALA A 116 -8.46 4.60 -14.47
CA ALA A 116 -7.55 4.91 -13.37
C ALA A 116 -7.89 4.11 -12.10
N SER A 117 -9.18 3.91 -11.83
CA SER A 117 -9.70 3.09 -10.75
C SER A 117 -9.34 1.63 -10.95
N SER A 118 -9.47 1.12 -12.19
CA SER A 118 -9.08 -0.24 -12.56
C SER A 118 -7.58 -0.49 -12.30
N GLU A 119 -6.73 0.41 -12.79
CA GLU A 119 -5.27 0.32 -12.64
C GLU A 119 -4.85 0.44 -11.17
N MET A 120 -5.49 1.33 -10.41
CA MET A 120 -5.22 1.48 -8.98
C MET A 120 -5.60 0.21 -8.20
N LEU A 121 -6.74 -0.42 -8.51
CA LEU A 121 -7.14 -1.69 -7.87
C LEU A 121 -6.17 -2.82 -8.20
N GLU A 122 -5.73 -2.93 -9.46
CA GLU A 122 -4.72 -3.92 -9.85
C GLU A 122 -3.40 -3.67 -9.11
N LEU A 123 -2.95 -2.41 -9.01
CA LEU A 123 -1.74 -2.05 -8.27
C LEU A 123 -1.84 -2.46 -6.80
N VAL A 124 -2.99 -2.21 -6.14
CA VAL A 124 -3.20 -2.64 -4.75
C VAL A 124 -3.11 -4.16 -4.63
N ARG A 125 -3.76 -4.90 -5.52
CA ARG A 125 -3.70 -6.38 -5.51
C ARG A 125 -2.28 -6.90 -5.68
N ARG A 126 -1.50 -6.31 -6.59
CA ARG A 126 -0.08 -6.66 -6.80
C ARG A 126 0.76 -6.37 -5.57
N CYS A 127 0.61 -5.19 -4.97
CA CYS A 127 1.28 -4.82 -3.72
C CYS A 127 0.96 -5.80 -2.59
N ARG A 128 -0.29 -6.28 -2.51
CA ARG A 128 -0.75 -7.23 -1.50
C ARG A 128 -0.60 -8.71 -1.90
N SER A 129 0.23 -9.03 -2.90
CA SER A 129 0.50 -10.43 -3.27
C SER A 129 1.03 -11.22 -2.07
N ILE A 130 0.53 -12.44 -1.86
CA ILE A 130 0.96 -13.26 -0.71
C ILE A 130 2.46 -13.55 -0.77
N LYS A 131 2.96 -13.94 -1.95
CA LYS A 131 4.40 -14.13 -2.19
C LYS A 131 5.09 -12.78 -2.34
N ALA A 132 6.10 -12.53 -1.52
CA ALA A 132 6.84 -11.27 -1.50
C ALA A 132 7.52 -10.96 -2.85
N GLU A 133 8.04 -11.98 -3.52
CA GLU A 133 8.70 -11.88 -4.83
C GLU A 133 7.77 -11.47 -5.98
N ASN A 134 6.45 -11.64 -5.80
CA ASN A 134 5.46 -11.21 -6.79
C ASN A 134 5.10 -9.73 -6.63
N ARG A 135 5.53 -9.08 -5.55
CA ARG A 135 5.22 -7.67 -5.29
C ARG A 135 6.14 -6.77 -6.13
N PRO A 136 5.63 -5.65 -6.66
CA PRO A 136 6.48 -4.65 -7.29
C PRO A 136 7.46 -4.05 -6.27
N SER A 137 8.55 -3.44 -6.74
CA SER A 137 9.38 -2.60 -5.85
C SER A 137 8.62 -1.32 -5.47
N ALA A 138 8.93 -0.71 -4.32
CA ALA A 138 8.35 0.58 -3.92
C ALA A 138 8.56 1.67 -5.00
N ARG A 139 9.71 1.65 -5.70
CA ARG A 139 9.99 2.55 -6.83
C ARG A 139 9.05 2.30 -8.01
N THR A 140 8.75 1.04 -8.30
CA THR A 140 7.79 0.67 -9.36
C THR A 140 6.39 1.12 -8.98
N VAL A 141 5.98 0.96 -7.72
CA VAL A 141 4.68 1.45 -7.21
C VAL A 141 4.58 2.96 -7.41
N ALA A 142 5.57 3.73 -6.94
CA ALA A 142 5.57 5.18 -7.06
C ALA A 142 5.43 5.65 -8.52
N ARG A 143 6.23 5.08 -9.44
CA ARG A 143 6.12 5.42 -10.87
C ARG A 143 4.76 5.08 -11.47
N HIS A 144 4.15 3.97 -11.07
CA HIS A 144 2.85 3.58 -11.58
C HIS A 144 1.75 4.54 -11.07
N MET A 145 1.83 4.93 -9.79
CA MET A 145 0.93 5.96 -9.24
C MET A 145 1.11 7.32 -9.92
N ASP A 146 2.35 7.73 -10.21
CA ASP A 146 2.62 8.96 -10.97
C ASP A 146 2.00 8.89 -12.37
N GLN A 147 2.08 7.74 -13.03
CA GLN A 147 1.48 7.54 -14.34
C GLN A 147 -0.05 7.64 -14.28
N ILE A 148 -0.71 6.87 -13.41
CA ILE A 148 -2.17 6.93 -13.20
C ILE A 148 -2.63 8.37 -12.94
N TYR A 149 -1.90 9.10 -12.09
CA TYR A 149 -2.22 10.49 -11.77
C TYR A 149 -2.11 11.42 -12.98
N ASN A 150 -1.05 11.27 -13.79
CA ASN A 150 -0.88 12.10 -14.99
C ASN A 150 -1.92 11.77 -16.05
N ASP A 151 -2.23 10.49 -16.25
CA ASP A 151 -3.23 10.04 -17.21
C ASP A 151 -4.66 10.49 -16.84
N PHE A 152 -4.94 10.71 -15.55
CA PHE A 152 -6.23 11.25 -15.06
C PHE A 152 -6.29 12.79 -15.04
N LYS A 153 -5.15 13.47 -14.99
CA LYS A 153 -5.10 14.93 -14.87
C LYS A 153 -5.43 15.63 -16.20
N ASP A 154 -5.19 14.95 -17.33
CA ASP A 154 -5.42 15.44 -18.69
C ASP A 154 -6.81 15.05 -19.23
#